data_AF-A0A537WBH2-F1
#
_entry.id   AF-A0A537WBH2-F1
#
_cell.length_a   1.000
_cell.length_b   1.000
_cell.length_c   1.000
_cell.angle_alpha   90.00
_cell.angle_beta   90.00
_cell.angle_gamma   90.00
#
_symmetry.space_group_name_H-M   'P 1'
#
loop_
_entity.id
_entity.type
_entity.pdbx_description
1 polymer ?
#
loop_
_entity_poly.entity_id
_entity_poly.type
_entity_poly.pdbx_seq_one_letter_code
_entity_poly.pdbx_strand_id
1 'polypeptide(L)'
;MRLLRPSFHACDSAREQLSLQLDRELPELDRARLDAHLEECAACRSFGAEIGALTTTLRGWPLEEARFTISIPRRRLVSVRALQAGAAAAAVALVAGLSAVGGLTSREASGTSLKLGPYVSDRGDELIPGKVHFRIKPQRNGDRIAL
;
A
#
# COMPACT_ATOMS: atom_id res chain seq x y z
N MET A 1 -40.52 -19.23 2.86
CA MET A 1 -39.51 -18.54 2.03
C MET A 1 -38.13 -18.88 2.58
N ARG A 2 -37.39 -19.75 1.89
CA ARG A 2 -36.04 -20.17 2.29
C ARG A 2 -35.06 -19.05 1.96
N LEU A 3 -34.33 -18.57 2.95
CA LEU A 3 -33.25 -17.60 2.78
C LEU A 3 -32.09 -18.28 2.03
N LEU A 4 -32.09 -18.24 0.70
CA LEU A 4 -31.02 -18.74 -0.18
C LEU A 4 -29.76 -17.84 -0.20
N ARG A 5 -29.65 -16.90 0.74
CA ARG A 5 -28.66 -15.81 0.69
C ARG A 5 -27.30 -16.05 1.35
N PRO A 6 -27.03 -17.14 2.11
CA PRO A 6 -25.66 -17.46 2.55
C PRO A 6 -24.82 -18.21 1.50
N SER A 7 -25.45 -19.00 0.62
CA SER A 7 -24.71 -19.91 -0.28
C SER A 7 -24.06 -19.23 -1.47
N PHE A 8 -24.68 -18.16 -2.01
CA PHE A 8 -24.15 -17.43 -3.16
C PHE A 8 -22.81 -16.76 -2.84
N HIS A 9 -22.73 -15.99 -1.75
CA HIS A 9 -21.49 -15.37 -1.31
C HIS A 9 -20.40 -16.42 -0.97
N ALA A 10 -20.78 -17.54 -0.35
CA ALA A 10 -19.83 -18.62 -0.07
C ALA A 10 -19.28 -19.26 -1.37
N CYS A 11 -20.11 -19.42 -2.40
CA CYS A 11 -19.67 -19.91 -3.70
C CYS A 11 -18.73 -18.90 -4.39
N ASP A 12 -19.04 -17.60 -4.34
CA ASP A 12 -18.17 -16.59 -4.92
C ASP A 12 -16.80 -16.57 -4.24
N SER A 13 -16.76 -16.57 -2.90
CA SER A 13 -15.51 -16.68 -2.15
C SER A 13 -14.75 -17.97 -2.45
N ALA A 14 -15.44 -19.11 -2.59
CA ALA A 14 -14.80 -20.37 -2.96
C ALA A 14 -14.18 -20.32 -4.37
N ARG A 15 -14.83 -19.64 -5.32
CA ARG A 15 -14.30 -19.44 -6.68
C ARG A 15 -13.06 -18.55 -6.69
N GLU A 16 -13.05 -17.49 -5.89
CA GLU A 16 -11.86 -16.65 -5.69
C GLU A 16 -10.71 -17.44 -5.07
N GLN A 17 -10.99 -18.24 -4.03
CA GLN A 17 -10.01 -19.11 -3.38
C GLN A 17 -9.45 -20.17 -4.33
N LEU A 18 -10.29 -20.76 -5.19
CA LEU A 18 -9.85 -21.68 -6.24
C LEU A 18 -8.88 -21.00 -7.22
N SER A 19 -9.13 -19.74 -7.60
CA SER A 19 -8.19 -18.96 -8.42
C SER A 19 -6.85 -18.79 -7.69
N LEU A 20 -6.86 -18.36 -6.43
CA LEU A 20 -5.64 -18.23 -5.62
C LEU A 20 -4.89 -19.56 -5.47
N GLN A 21 -5.61 -20.68 -5.35
CA GLN A 21 -5.01 -22.01 -5.24
C GLN A 21 -4.22 -22.38 -6.50
N LEU A 22 -4.75 -22.07 -7.69
CA LEU A 22 -4.08 -22.32 -8.97
C LEU A 22 -2.77 -21.53 -9.12
N ASP A 23 -2.71 -20.34 -8.52
CA ASP A 23 -1.53 -19.47 -8.50
C ASP A 23 -0.59 -19.77 -7.32
N ARG A 24 -0.95 -20.74 -6.47
CA ARG A 24 -0.24 -21.10 -5.22
C ARG A 24 -0.16 -19.94 -4.22
N GLU A 25 -1.16 -19.09 -4.21
CA GLU A 25 -1.28 -17.91 -3.34
C GLU A 25 -2.32 -18.11 -2.24
N LEU A 26 -3.00 -19.26 -2.18
CA LEU A 26 -4.03 -19.54 -1.17
C LEU A 26 -3.41 -19.88 0.20
N PRO A 27 -3.70 -19.10 1.26
CA PRO A 27 -3.25 -19.39 2.62
C PRO A 27 -3.79 -20.71 3.18
N GLU A 28 -3.08 -21.33 4.13
CA GLU A 28 -3.46 -22.64 4.70
C GLU A 28 -4.84 -22.67 5.35
N LEU A 29 -5.20 -21.62 6.12
CA LEU A 29 -6.52 -21.51 6.74
C LEU A 29 -7.63 -21.46 5.69
N ASP A 30 -7.41 -20.70 4.62
CA ASP A 30 -8.40 -20.55 3.55
C ASP A 30 -8.49 -21.80 2.68
N ARG A 31 -7.40 -22.58 2.57
CA ARG A 31 -7.44 -23.91 1.97
C ARG A 31 -8.35 -24.86 2.73
N ALA A 32 -8.23 -24.92 4.06
CA ALA A 32 -9.12 -25.75 4.88
C ALA A 32 -10.60 -25.34 4.75
N ARG A 33 -10.87 -24.02 4.65
CA ARG A 33 -12.23 -23.51 4.40
C ARG A 33 -12.75 -23.89 3.01
N LEU A 34 -11.89 -23.77 1.99
CA LEU A 34 -12.22 -24.15 0.63
C LEU A 34 -12.53 -25.65 0.55
N ASP A 35 -11.70 -26.50 1.16
CA ASP A 35 -11.89 -27.95 1.17
C ASP A 35 -13.26 -28.33 1.78
N ALA A 36 -13.62 -27.72 2.92
CA ALA A 36 -14.94 -27.93 3.53
C ALA A 36 -16.10 -27.51 2.61
N HIS A 37 -15.98 -26.38 1.91
CA HIS A 37 -16.98 -25.96 0.94
C HIS A 37 -17.08 -26.94 -0.25
N LEU A 38 -15.94 -27.45 -0.71
CA LEU A 38 -15.88 -28.39 -1.81
C LEU A 38 -16.43 -29.77 -1.45
N GLU A 39 -16.49 -30.17 -0.18
CA GLU A 39 -17.20 -31.39 0.23
C GLU A 39 -18.71 -31.28 -0.03
N GLU A 40 -19.28 -30.09 0.20
CA GLU A 40 -20.73 -29.86 0.15
C GLU A 40 -21.23 -29.36 -1.22
N CYS A 41 -20.40 -28.62 -1.97
CA CYS A 41 -20.84 -27.91 -3.17
C CYS A 41 -20.35 -28.56 -4.48
N ALA A 42 -21.24 -29.29 -5.17
CA ALA A 42 -20.93 -29.92 -6.46
C ALA A 42 -20.58 -28.91 -7.57
N ALA A 43 -21.20 -27.72 -7.56
CA ALA A 43 -20.96 -26.69 -8.57
C ALA A 43 -19.57 -26.05 -8.44
N CYS A 44 -19.05 -25.89 -7.22
CA CYS A 44 -17.68 -25.41 -7.01
C CYS A 44 -16.64 -26.49 -7.35
N ARG A 45 -16.95 -27.78 -7.11
CA ARG A 45 -16.10 -28.88 -7.59
C ARG A 45 -15.98 -28.94 -9.11
N SER A 46 -17.10 -28.82 -9.82
CA SER A 46 -17.08 -28.81 -11.30
C SER A 46 -16.34 -27.59 -11.84
N PHE A 47 -16.61 -26.41 -11.28
CA PHE A 47 -15.89 -25.20 -11.63
C PHE A 47 -14.38 -25.33 -11.41
N GLY A 48 -13.95 -25.85 -10.25
CA GLY A 48 -12.54 -26.10 -9.94
C GLY A 48 -11.85 -27.02 -10.97
N ALA A 49 -12.52 -28.10 -11.38
CA ALA A 49 -12.02 -29.00 -12.40
C ALA A 49 -11.88 -28.31 -13.79
N GLU A 50 -12.88 -27.52 -14.18
CA GLU A 50 -12.88 -26.78 -15.44
C GLU A 50 -11.74 -25.75 -15.51
N ILE A 51 -11.61 -24.90 -14.49
CA ILE A 51 -10.55 -23.89 -14.46
C ILE A 51 -9.17 -24.51 -14.32
N GLY A 52 -9.06 -25.64 -13.62
CA GLY A 52 -7.81 -26.39 -13.49
C GLY A 52 -7.34 -26.92 -14.85
N ALA A 53 -8.22 -27.58 -15.59
CA ALA A 53 -7.93 -28.08 -16.94
C ALA A 53 -7.55 -26.95 -17.91
N LEU A 54 -8.29 -25.84 -17.87
CA LEU A 54 -7.99 -24.66 -18.68
C LEU A 54 -6.61 -24.08 -18.34
N THR A 55 -6.32 -23.91 -17.05
CA THR A 55 -5.04 -23.35 -16.57
C THR A 55 -3.86 -24.24 -16.95
N THR A 56 -3.98 -25.57 -16.79
CA THR A 56 -2.95 -26.52 -17.23
C THR A 56 -2.71 -26.42 -18.74
N THR A 57 -3.78 -26.31 -19.53
CA THR A 57 -3.69 -26.17 -20.99
C THR A 57 -2.94 -24.90 -21.37
N LEU A 58 -3.34 -23.75 -20.83
CA LEU A 58 -2.73 -22.45 -21.13
C LEU A 58 -1.27 -22.37 -20.66
N ARG A 59 -0.95 -22.89 -19.47
CA ARG A 59 0.44 -22.90 -18.96
C ARG A 59 1.35 -23.86 -19.73
N GLY A 60 0.78 -24.86 -20.41
CA GLY A 60 1.51 -25.78 -21.28
C GLY A 60 1.78 -25.24 -22.68
N TRP A 61 1.17 -24.11 -23.07
CA TRP A 61 1.40 -23.52 -24.38
C TRP A 61 2.80 -22.89 -24.48
N PRO A 62 3.45 -22.99 -25.66
CA PRO A 62 4.71 -22.29 -25.88
C PRO A 62 4.49 -20.78 -25.74
N LEU A 63 5.42 -20.10 -25.08
CA LEU A 63 5.36 -18.66 -24.92
C LEU A 63 5.56 -18.00 -26.29
N GLU A 64 4.60 -17.15 -26.67
CA GLU A 64 4.75 -16.31 -27.86
C GLU A 64 5.68 -15.13 -27.59
N GLU A 65 6.59 -14.88 -28.52
CA GLU A 65 7.49 -13.73 -28.43
C GLU A 65 6.73 -12.44 -28.79
N ALA A 66 6.82 -11.43 -27.92
CA ALA A 66 6.19 -10.15 -28.15
C ALA A 66 6.85 -9.44 -29.35
N ARG A 67 6.06 -9.12 -30.38
CA ARG A 67 6.52 -8.37 -31.57
C ARG A 67 6.62 -6.85 -31.37
N PHE A 68 6.52 -6.40 -30.12
CA PHE A 68 6.53 -4.99 -29.75
C PHE A 68 7.38 -4.78 -28.50
N THR A 69 7.93 -3.57 -28.35
CA THR A 69 8.73 -3.21 -27.19
C THR A 69 7.82 -2.96 -25.97
N ILE A 70 8.04 -3.72 -24.90
CA ILE A 70 7.43 -3.46 -23.60
C ILE A 70 8.28 -2.42 -22.87
N SER A 71 7.77 -1.19 -22.77
CA SER A 71 8.42 -0.12 -21.97
C SER A 71 7.88 -0.14 -20.54
N ILE A 72 8.74 -0.49 -19.59
CA ILE A 72 8.41 -0.38 -18.16
C ILE A 72 8.83 1.02 -17.68
N PRO A 73 7.90 1.87 -17.21
CA PRO A 73 8.24 3.20 -16.72
C PRO A 73 9.16 3.08 -15.50
N ARG A 74 10.42 3.50 -15.66
CA ARG A 74 11.36 3.60 -14.54
C ARG A 74 10.95 4.75 -13.64
N ARG A 75 10.40 4.45 -12.46
CA ARG A 75 10.27 5.44 -11.38
C ARG A 75 11.67 5.88 -10.96
N ARG A 76 12.09 7.08 -11.34
CA ARG A 76 13.30 7.70 -10.76
C ARG A 76 12.97 8.05 -9.32
N LEU A 77 13.32 7.16 -8.39
CA LEU A 77 13.35 7.50 -6.98
C LEU A 77 14.49 8.49 -6.79
N VAL A 78 14.19 9.79 -6.85
CA VAL A 78 15.14 10.82 -6.45
C VAL A 78 15.46 10.56 -4.99
N SER A 79 16.74 10.33 -4.67
CA SER A 79 17.12 10.03 -3.30
C SER A 79 16.73 11.21 -2.41
N VAL A 80 16.10 10.93 -1.27
CA VAL A 80 15.77 11.97 -0.28
C VAL A 80 17.03 12.75 0.10
N ARG A 81 18.20 12.12 0.08
CA ARG A 81 19.51 12.76 0.27
C ARG A 81 19.84 13.81 -0.80
N ALA A 82 19.52 13.58 -2.07
CA ALA A 82 19.72 14.58 -3.12
C ALA A 82 18.82 15.81 -2.91
N LEU A 83 17.57 15.59 -2.50
CA LEU A 83 16.65 16.67 -2.12
C LEU A 83 17.13 17.43 -0.88
N GLN A 84 17.61 16.72 0.14
CA GLN A 84 18.17 17.31 1.36
C GLN A 84 19.42 18.15 1.09
N ALA A 85 20.33 17.66 0.23
CA ALA A 85 21.53 18.40 -0.15
C ALA A 85 21.18 19.72 -0.87
N GLY A 86 20.21 19.69 -1.79
CA GLY A 86 19.72 20.91 -2.46
C GLY A 86 19.07 21.90 -1.48
N ALA A 87 18.26 21.41 -0.53
CA ALA A 87 17.63 22.25 0.48
C ALA A 87 18.64 22.89 1.44
N ALA A 88 19.66 22.15 1.87
CA ALA A 88 20.72 22.66 2.74
C ALA A 88 21.52 23.77 2.05
N ALA A 89 21.90 23.58 0.78
CA ALA A 89 22.62 24.60 0.01
C ALA A 89 21.79 25.89 -0.16
N ALA A 90 20.49 25.76 -0.44
CA ALA A 90 19.59 26.91 -0.54
C ALA A 90 19.46 27.66 0.80
N ALA A 91 19.34 26.94 1.92
CA ALA A 91 19.27 27.57 3.25
C ALA A 91 20.56 28.35 3.59
N VAL A 92 21.74 27.78 3.31
CA VAL A 92 23.02 28.47 3.52
C VAL A 92 23.14 29.71 2.64
N ALA A 93 22.74 29.62 1.37
CA ALA A 93 22.75 30.76 0.45
C ALA A 93 21.80 31.88 0.89
N LEU A 94 20.61 31.55 1.40
CA LEU A 94 19.66 32.52 1.93
C LEU A 94 20.20 33.22 3.19
N VAL A 95 20.81 32.49 4.12
CA VAL A 95 21.41 33.08 5.33
C VAL A 95 22.59 33.97 4.96
N ALA A 96 23.53 33.49 4.14
CA ALA A 96 24.68 34.27 3.70
C ALA A 96 24.27 35.50 2.87
N GLY A 97 23.26 35.34 2.00
CA GLY A 97 22.71 36.41 1.19
C GLY A 97 22.04 37.50 2.04
N LEU A 98 21.24 37.13 3.06
CA LEU A 98 20.62 38.09 3.97
C LEU A 98 21.65 38.79 4.88
N SER A 99 22.67 38.07 5.35
CA SER A 99 23.74 38.66 6.16
C SER A 99 24.60 39.66 5.38
N ALA A 100 24.68 39.52 4.05
CA ALA A 100 25.43 40.45 3.19
C ALA A 100 24.70 41.78 2.90
N VAL A 101 23.37 41.85 3.08
CA VAL A 101 22.56 43.04 2.71
C VAL A 101 21.93 43.79 3.89
N GLY A 102 21.99 43.29 5.12
CA GLY A 102 21.43 44.03 6.26
C GLY A 102 21.72 43.39 7.60
N GLY A 103 22.64 43.99 8.35
CA GLY A 103 22.59 43.87 9.80
C GLY A 103 21.25 44.38 10.33
N LEU A 104 20.82 43.82 11.47
CA LEU A 104 19.64 44.17 12.28
C LEU A 104 18.34 43.42 11.93
N THR A 105 18.10 42.29 12.60
CA THR A 105 17.18 42.20 13.75
C THR A 105 17.16 40.75 14.24
N SER A 106 17.55 40.53 15.50
CA SER A 106 17.31 39.26 16.19
C SER A 106 15.82 39.15 16.44
N ARG A 107 15.09 38.51 15.52
CA ARG A 107 13.74 38.05 15.78
C ARG A 107 13.85 36.60 16.23
N GLU A 108 13.65 36.38 17.52
CA GLU A 108 13.60 35.06 18.12
C GLU A 108 12.53 34.25 17.36
N ALA A 109 12.99 33.38 16.47
CA ALA A 109 12.13 32.49 15.71
C ALA A 109 11.61 31.45 16.69
N SER A 110 10.40 31.69 17.21
CA SER A 110 9.67 30.73 18.02
C SER A 110 9.54 29.43 17.22
N GLY A 111 10.41 28.47 17.52
CA GLY A 111 10.54 27.22 16.79
C GLY A 111 9.24 26.46 16.88
N THR A 112 8.46 26.47 15.80
CA THR A 112 7.28 25.62 15.68
C THR A 112 7.80 24.20 15.46
N SER A 113 7.98 23.44 16.54
CA SER A 113 8.41 22.05 16.45
C SER A 113 7.27 21.21 15.84
N LEU A 114 7.44 20.83 14.57
CA LEU A 114 6.52 19.97 13.86
C LEU A 114 6.96 18.51 14.04
N LYS A 115 6.24 17.75 14.86
CA LYS A 115 6.46 16.29 14.95
C LYS A 115 5.70 15.61 13.82
N LEU A 116 6.41 15.22 12.75
CA LEU A 116 5.89 14.28 11.76
C LEU A 116 6.23 12.86 12.23
N GLY A 117 5.20 12.11 12.64
CA GLY A 117 5.30 10.67 12.85
C GLY A 117 4.35 9.95 11.90
N PRO A 118 4.75 8.83 11.27
CA PRO A 118 3.82 8.00 10.52
C PRO A 118 2.78 7.44 11.50
N TYR A 119 1.50 7.72 11.25
CA TYR A 119 0.40 7.10 11.98
C TYR A 119 -0.22 6.03 11.06
N VAL A 120 -0.02 4.77 11.42
CA VAL A 120 -0.68 3.63 10.78
C VAL A 120 -2.07 3.53 11.42
N SER A 121 -3.13 3.81 10.66
CA SER A 121 -4.47 3.46 11.10
C SER A 121 -4.72 2.00 10.74
N ASP A 122 -4.79 1.14 11.74
CA ASP A 122 -5.29 -0.22 11.58
C ASP A 122 -6.80 -0.13 11.32
N ARG A 123 -7.17 -0.22 10.05
CA ARG A 123 -8.53 -0.48 9.61
C ARG A 123 -8.39 -1.73 8.78
N GLY A 124 -8.83 -2.85 9.35
CA GLY A 124 -8.75 -4.16 8.72
C GLY A 124 -9.19 -4.10 7.26
N ASP A 125 -8.45 -4.86 6.46
CA ASP A 125 -8.60 -5.11 5.03
C ASP A 125 -7.91 -4.11 4.09
N GLU A 126 -7.02 -4.69 3.27
CA GLU A 126 -6.36 -4.16 2.07
C GLU A 126 -5.11 -3.27 2.25
N LEU A 127 -3.93 -3.89 2.06
CA LEU A 127 -2.64 -3.23 1.82
C LEU A 127 -2.63 -2.56 0.43
N ILE A 128 -3.37 -1.46 0.29
CA ILE A 128 -3.20 -0.51 -0.81
C ILE A 128 -1.93 0.32 -0.51
N PRO A 129 -1.01 0.59 -1.47
CA PRO A 129 0.16 1.46 -1.23
C PRO A 129 -0.28 2.79 -0.60
N GLY A 130 0.11 2.97 0.66
CA GLY A 130 -0.59 3.80 1.63
C GLY A 130 -0.65 5.29 1.29
N LYS A 131 -1.86 5.84 1.34
CA LYS A 131 -2.05 7.28 1.54
C LYS A 131 -1.61 7.61 2.97
N VAL A 132 -0.39 8.13 3.11
CA VAL A 132 0.11 8.62 4.40
C VAL A 132 -0.65 9.90 4.74
N HIS A 133 -1.55 9.84 5.73
CA HIS A 133 -2.23 11.02 6.24
C HIS A 133 -1.35 11.72 7.28
N PHE A 134 -0.83 12.89 6.93
CA PHE A 134 -0.09 13.74 7.87
C PHE A 134 -1.07 14.59 8.68
N ARG A 135 -1.12 14.37 10.00
CA ARG A 135 -1.93 15.17 10.91
C ARG A 135 -1.06 16.23 11.58
N ILE A 136 -1.31 17.50 11.26
CA ILE A 136 -0.63 18.63 11.89
C ILE A 136 -1.40 18.98 13.17
N LYS A 137 -0.77 18.83 14.34
CA LYS A 137 -1.27 19.40 15.60
C LYS A 137 -0.29 20.49 16.07
N PRO A 138 -0.73 21.74 16.28
CA PRO A 138 0.12 22.74 16.90
C PRO A 138 0.37 22.36 18.37
N GLN A 139 1.64 22.17 18.74
CA GLN A 139 2.03 21.93 20.13
C GLN A 139 2.24 23.28 20.82
N ARG A 140 1.31 23.67 21.70
CA ARG A 140 1.50 24.85 22.57
C ARG A 140 2.41 24.43 23.72
N ASN A 141 3.69 24.77 23.64
CA ASN A 141 4.62 24.58 24.75
C ASN A 141 4.44 25.74 25.74
N GLY A 142 4.05 25.44 26.96
CA GLY A 142 3.84 26.45 27.99
C GLY A 142 3.40 25.78 29.27
N ASP A 143 4.37 25.26 30.02
CA ASP A 143 4.16 24.81 31.39
C ASP A 143 5.02 25.67 32.33
N ARG A 144 4.35 26.22 33.34
CA ARG A 144 4.88 26.61 34.67
C ARG A 144 5.75 27.88 34.76
N ILE A 145 5.16 28.94 35.31
CA ILE A 145 5.86 29.82 36.27
C ILE A 145 5.00 29.90 37.53
N ALA A 146 5.70 29.77 38.65
CA ALA A 146 5.23 29.68 40.02
C ALA A 146 4.27 30.80 40.43
N LEU A 147 3.36 30.46 41.34
CA LEU A 147 3.13 31.12 42.63
C LEU A 147 2.47 30.12 43.58
#